data_AF-A0A1G7MZS3-F1
#
_entry.id   AF-A0A1G7MZS3-F1
#
_cell.length_a   1.000
_cell.length_b   1.000
_cell.length_c   1.000
_cell.angle_alpha   90.00
_cell.angle_beta   90.00
_cell.angle_gamma   90.00
#
_symmetry.space_group_name_H-M   'P 1'
#
loop_
_entity.id
_entity.type
_entity.pdbx_description
1 polymer ?
#
loop_
_entity_poly.entity_id
_entity_poly.type
_entity_poly.pdbx_seq_one_letter_code
_entity_poly.pdbx_strand_id
1 'polypeptide(L)'
;MPKSLAEHLSEVRRAIPVGDRDAQANSTAPINDHVDLSQYRPITPQEKALLTAMLHSSGPEALAFLPQLEDMMVKHSECTCGCPSLEFAPPPDETRTAYRYSNIVADMYGYANDVPPETNHGMMGLILWQAGGKLTGLEAYDLAGRPEGKPYPLPDLETIHTAEQTSTHGPGAPGSRS
;
A
#
# COMPACT_ATOMS: atom_id res chain seq x y z
N MET A 1 24.01 45.44 -11.01
CA MET A 1 24.61 44.58 -9.95
C MET A 1 23.56 43.57 -9.53
N PRO A 2 23.86 42.26 -9.43
CA PRO A 2 22.87 41.29 -9.00
C PRO A 2 22.50 41.55 -7.53
N LYS A 3 21.20 41.61 -7.23
CA LYS A 3 20.69 41.75 -5.86
C LYS A 3 21.17 40.57 -5.00
N SER A 4 21.42 40.83 -3.72
CA SER A 4 21.82 39.77 -2.81
C SER A 4 20.69 38.74 -2.61
N LEU A 5 21.05 37.50 -2.31
CA LEU A 5 20.09 36.43 -1.99
C LEU A 5 19.14 36.84 -0.83
N ALA A 6 19.64 37.65 0.11
CA ALA A 6 18.85 38.17 1.22
C ALA A 6 17.77 39.18 0.76
N GLU A 7 18.09 40.04 -0.21
CA GLU A 7 17.11 40.97 -0.79
C GLU A 7 16.06 40.24 -1.64
N HIS A 8 16.46 39.18 -2.34
CA HIS A 8 15.54 38.36 -3.12
C HIS A 8 14.52 37.63 -2.20
N LEU A 9 14.99 37.09 -1.07
CA LEU A 9 14.13 36.42 -0.09
C LEU A 9 13.20 37.40 0.66
N SER A 10 13.61 38.66 0.83
CA SER A 10 12.77 39.73 1.39
C SER A 10 11.63 40.13 0.45
N GLU A 11 11.88 40.19 -0.86
CA GLU A 11 10.85 40.53 -1.86
C GLU A 11 9.82 39.39 -2.01
N VAL A 12 10.26 38.14 -1.97
CA VAL A 12 9.37 36.96 -2.04
C VAL A 12 8.41 36.87 -0.84
N ARG A 13 8.84 37.28 0.37
CA ARG A 13 7.97 37.30 1.56
C ARG A 13 6.88 38.37 1.51
N ARG A 14 7.04 39.43 0.72
CA ARG A 14 6.04 40.52 0.58
C ARG A 14 4.97 40.25 -0.48
N ALA A 15 5.16 39.25 -1.35
CA ALA A 15 4.26 38.97 -2.47
C ALA A 15 3.21 37.88 -2.18
N ILE A 16 3.20 37.29 -0.97
CA ILE A 16 2.15 36.34 -0.59
C ILE A 16 0.99 37.15 0.02
N PRO A 17 -0.18 37.23 -0.63
CA PRO A 17 -1.35 37.78 0.03
C PRO A 17 -1.64 36.91 1.26
N VAL A 18 -1.60 37.53 2.43
CA VAL A 18 -2.13 36.96 3.66
C VAL A 18 -3.65 36.92 3.47
N GLY A 19 -4.14 35.86 2.85
CA GLY A 19 -5.57 35.57 2.82
C GLY A 19 -6.07 35.42 4.25
N ASP A 20 -7.20 36.05 4.54
CA ASP A 20 -7.90 36.07 5.83
C ASP A 20 -7.85 34.70 6.52
N ARG A 21 -7.03 34.60 7.57
CA ARG A 21 -6.93 33.42 8.44
C ARG A 21 -8.05 33.36 9.49
N ASP A 22 -8.98 34.31 9.47
CA ASP A 22 -10.00 34.45 10.51
C ASP A 22 -11.41 33.95 10.09
N ALA A 23 -11.56 33.32 8.92
CA ALA A 23 -12.86 32.85 8.45
C ALA A 23 -13.18 31.35 8.70
N GLN A 24 -12.29 30.58 9.33
CA GLN A 24 -12.50 29.12 9.50
C GLN A 24 -12.33 28.60 10.93
N ALA A 25 -12.46 29.49 11.93
CA ALA A 25 -12.50 29.12 13.34
C ALA A 25 -13.91 29.33 13.93
N ASN A 26 -14.89 28.54 13.46
CA ASN A 26 -16.12 28.21 14.22
C ASN A 26 -17.07 27.32 13.39
N SER A 27 -16.61 26.13 12.99
CA SER A 27 -17.56 25.03 12.75
C SER A 27 -17.54 24.14 13.99
N THR A 28 -18.41 24.45 14.94
CA THR A 28 -18.74 23.62 16.11
C THR A 28 -19.77 22.53 15.77
N ALA A 29 -20.00 22.27 14.48
CA ALA A 29 -20.77 21.10 14.09
C ALA A 29 -19.98 19.85 14.48
N PRO A 30 -20.57 18.89 15.23
CA PRO A 30 -19.93 17.59 15.36
C PRO A 30 -19.69 17.08 13.94
N ILE A 31 -18.43 16.76 13.62
CA ILE A 31 -18.13 15.94 12.46
C ILE A 31 -18.79 14.61 12.81
N ASN A 32 -20.02 14.42 12.37
CA ASN A 32 -20.66 13.11 12.39
C ASN A 32 -19.91 12.29 11.35
N ASP A 33 -18.71 11.86 11.73
CA ASP A 33 -17.79 10.99 11.00
C ASP A 33 -18.35 9.56 11.06
N HIS A 34 -19.65 9.42 10.78
CA HIS A 34 -20.28 8.12 10.61
C HIS A 34 -19.60 7.49 9.40
N VAL A 35 -18.71 6.54 9.68
CA VAL A 35 -18.12 5.69 8.66
C VAL A 35 -19.28 5.07 7.89
N ASP A 36 -19.39 5.43 6.62
CA ASP A 36 -20.36 4.82 5.72
C ASP A 36 -19.93 3.38 5.46
N LEU A 37 -20.45 2.47 6.29
CA LEU A 37 -20.12 1.04 6.22
C LEU A 37 -20.51 0.40 4.88
N SER A 38 -21.37 1.05 4.07
CA SER A 38 -21.69 0.56 2.73
C SER A 38 -20.52 0.61 1.76
N GLN A 39 -19.48 1.38 2.10
CA GLN A 39 -18.24 1.48 1.31
C GLN A 39 -17.24 0.37 1.65
N TYR A 40 -17.59 -0.57 2.55
CA TYR A 40 -16.67 -1.61 3.00
C TYR A 40 -17.27 -3.00 2.82
N ARG A 41 -16.38 -3.97 2.59
CA ARG A 41 -16.70 -5.39 2.60
C ARG A 41 -15.73 -6.17 3.48
N PRO A 42 -16.10 -7.35 3.97
CA PRO A 42 -15.13 -8.25 4.57
C PRO A 42 -13.98 -8.57 3.59
N ILE A 43 -12.79 -8.78 4.15
CA ILE A 43 -11.67 -9.34 3.39
C ILE A 43 -12.07 -10.70 2.79
N THR A 44 -11.69 -10.97 1.55
CA THR A 44 -11.93 -12.27 0.93
C THR A 44 -10.95 -13.33 1.45
N PRO A 45 -11.27 -14.62 1.35
CA PRO A 45 -10.34 -15.69 1.72
C PRO A 45 -8.98 -15.61 1.01
N GLN A 46 -8.97 -15.25 -0.28
CA GLN A 46 -7.76 -15.13 -1.08
C GLN A 46 -6.88 -13.96 -0.63
N GLU A 47 -7.49 -12.80 -0.35
CA GLU A 47 -6.77 -11.65 0.20
C GLU A 47 -6.21 -11.97 1.58
N LYS A 48 -7.00 -12.60 2.45
CA LYS A 48 -6.54 -13.03 3.79
C LYS A 48 -5.37 -14.00 3.69
N ALA A 49 -5.41 -14.95 2.77
CA ALA A 49 -4.32 -15.89 2.55
C ALA A 49 -3.04 -15.18 2.06
N LEU A 50 -3.17 -14.20 1.16
CA LEU A 50 -2.05 -13.38 0.71
C LEU A 50 -1.42 -12.61 1.87
N LEU A 51 -2.23 -11.86 2.63
CA LEU A 51 -1.73 -11.10 3.77
C LEU A 51 -1.09 -12.01 4.82
N THR A 52 -1.67 -13.18 5.07
CA THR A 52 -1.10 -14.19 5.97
C THR A 52 0.28 -14.65 5.50
N ALA A 53 0.44 -14.96 4.19
CA ALA A 53 1.72 -15.35 3.61
C ALA A 53 2.76 -14.22 3.73
N MET A 54 2.36 -12.97 3.46
CA MET A 54 3.24 -11.81 3.61
C MET A 54 3.67 -11.60 5.06
N LEU A 55 2.77 -11.69 6.03
CA LEU A 55 3.11 -11.53 7.45
C LEU A 55 4.03 -12.64 7.95
N HIS A 56 3.80 -13.88 7.55
CA HIS A 56 4.69 -15.00 7.91
C HIS A 56 6.11 -14.85 7.38
N SER A 57 6.25 -14.30 6.17
CA SER A 57 7.55 -14.11 5.53
C SER A 57 8.28 -12.84 5.96
N SER A 58 7.64 -11.93 6.70
CA SER A 58 8.22 -10.64 7.14
C SER A 58 8.84 -10.65 8.53
N GLY A 59 8.85 -11.80 9.20
CA GLY A 59 9.48 -11.99 10.50
C GLY A 59 8.55 -11.91 11.72
N PRO A 60 9.08 -12.12 12.94
CA PRO A 60 8.26 -12.33 14.13
C PRO A 60 7.37 -11.15 14.52
N GLU A 61 7.83 -9.92 14.30
CA GLU A 61 7.08 -8.70 14.64
C GLU A 61 5.83 -8.55 13.76
N ALA A 62 5.90 -8.97 12.49
CA ALA A 62 4.76 -8.94 11.57
C ALA A 62 3.66 -9.93 11.99
N LEU A 63 4.00 -11.03 12.67
CA LEU A 63 3.01 -12.00 13.15
C LEU A 63 2.01 -11.40 14.15
N ALA A 64 2.38 -10.31 14.84
CA ALA A 64 1.49 -9.60 15.76
C ALA A 64 0.27 -8.98 15.05
N PHE A 65 0.30 -8.84 13.72
CA PHE A 65 -0.82 -8.33 12.93
C PHE A 65 -1.81 -9.41 12.48
N LEU A 66 -1.46 -10.70 12.58
CA LEU A 66 -2.35 -11.79 12.15
C LEU A 66 -3.76 -11.74 12.76
N PRO A 67 -3.95 -11.44 14.06
CA PRO A 67 -5.28 -11.34 14.64
C PRO A 67 -6.16 -10.25 14.00
N GLN A 68 -5.57 -9.24 13.36
CA GLN A 68 -6.33 -8.18 12.70
C GLN A 68 -7.04 -8.67 11.42
N LEU A 69 -6.61 -9.80 10.85
CA LEU A 69 -7.17 -10.35 9.61
C LEU A 69 -8.53 -11.04 9.81
N GLU A 70 -8.94 -11.32 11.06
CA GLU A 70 -10.20 -12.05 11.33
C GLU A 70 -11.44 -11.21 11.00
N ASP A 71 -11.47 -9.96 11.45
CA ASP A 71 -12.59 -9.04 11.26
C ASP A 71 -12.22 -7.87 10.33
N MET A 72 -11.21 -8.06 9.48
CA MET A 72 -10.71 -7.01 8.59
C MET A 72 -11.75 -6.64 7.54
N MET A 73 -11.99 -5.35 7.42
CA MET A 73 -12.83 -4.76 6.39
C MET A 73 -11.96 -4.03 5.38
N VAL A 74 -12.32 -4.17 4.11
CA VAL A 74 -11.64 -3.57 2.95
C VAL A 74 -12.58 -2.57 2.30
N LYS A 75 -12.11 -1.35 2.03
CA LYS A 75 -12.87 -0.36 1.28
C LYS A 75 -13.09 -0.85 -0.16
N HIS A 76 -14.29 -0.64 -0.70
CA HIS A 76 -14.55 -0.85 -2.11
C HIS A 76 -13.56 0.00 -2.93
N SER A 77 -12.77 -0.66 -3.78
CA SER A 77 -11.81 0.02 -4.63
C SER A 77 -12.55 0.91 -5.63
N GLU A 78 -12.15 2.18 -5.68
CA GLU A 78 -12.56 3.12 -6.71
C GLU A 78 -11.64 3.03 -7.95
N CYS A 79 -10.54 2.25 -7.89
CA CYS A 79 -9.65 2.11 -9.05
C CYS A 79 -10.28 1.26 -10.14
N THR A 80 -10.43 1.85 -11.32
CA THR A 80 -10.84 1.15 -12.55
C THR A 80 -9.69 0.42 -13.23
N CYS A 81 -8.46 0.64 -12.77
CA CYS A 81 -7.24 -0.01 -13.26
C CYS A 81 -7.19 -1.52 -12.96
N GLY A 82 -8.00 -1.98 -12.00
CA GLY A 82 -8.05 -3.38 -11.58
C GLY A 82 -6.79 -3.85 -10.85
N CYS A 83 -5.99 -2.97 -10.24
CA CYS A 83 -4.90 -3.40 -9.36
C CYS A 83 -5.46 -4.06 -8.09
N PRO A 84 -4.78 -5.06 -7.50
CA PRO A 84 -5.22 -5.70 -6.28
C PRO A 84 -4.85 -4.91 -5.02
N SER A 85 -4.58 -3.60 -5.14
CA SER A 85 -4.36 -2.74 -3.98
C SER A 85 -5.61 -2.64 -3.13
N LEU A 86 -5.44 -2.67 -1.80
CA LEU A 86 -6.51 -2.70 -0.81
C LEU A 86 -6.32 -1.55 0.18
N GLU A 87 -7.39 -0.82 0.48
CA GLU A 87 -7.44 0.11 1.61
C GLU A 87 -8.23 -0.56 2.74
N PHE A 88 -7.66 -0.65 3.94
CA PHE A 88 -8.32 -1.27 5.08
C PHE A 88 -9.12 -0.26 5.89
N ALA A 89 -10.26 -0.69 6.42
CA ALA A 89 -11.09 0.18 7.24
C ALA A 89 -10.34 0.56 8.54
N PRO A 90 -10.38 1.83 8.96
CA PRO A 90 -10.01 2.18 10.32
C PRO A 90 -10.98 1.47 11.29
N PRO A 91 -10.56 1.14 12.52
CA PRO A 91 -11.47 0.63 13.53
C PRO A 91 -12.66 1.58 13.72
N PRO A 92 -13.90 1.07 13.91
CA PRO A 92 -15.12 1.89 13.92
C PRO A 92 -15.16 2.97 15.02
N ASP A 93 -14.30 2.88 16.03
CA ASP A 93 -14.22 3.83 17.16
C ASP A 93 -12.99 4.75 17.11
N GLU A 94 -12.13 4.63 16.10
CA GLU A 94 -10.99 5.52 15.94
C GLU A 94 -11.33 6.60 14.90
N THR A 95 -11.46 7.85 15.35
CA THR A 95 -11.36 9.00 14.45
C THR A 95 -10.12 8.81 13.59
N ARG A 96 -10.16 9.18 12.30
CA ARG A 96 -8.99 9.24 11.40
C ARG A 96 -7.98 10.27 11.93
N THR A 97 -7.40 10.03 13.10
CA THR A 97 -6.24 10.72 13.61
C THR A 97 -5.17 10.40 12.60
N ALA A 98 -4.82 11.37 11.75
CA ALA A 98 -3.79 11.25 10.74
C ALA A 98 -2.62 10.48 11.36
N TYR A 99 -2.46 9.21 10.96
CA TYR A 99 -1.46 8.37 11.58
C TYR A 99 -0.11 9.02 11.29
N ARG A 100 0.55 9.56 12.32
CA ARG A 100 1.73 10.42 12.15
C ARG A 100 2.91 9.70 11.49
N TYR A 101 2.89 8.35 11.48
CA TYR A 101 3.92 7.50 10.91
C TYR A 101 3.28 6.29 10.23
N SER A 102 3.49 6.17 8.91
CA SER A 102 3.25 4.94 8.16
C SER A 102 4.56 4.14 8.11
N ASN A 103 4.51 2.84 8.40
CA ASN A 103 5.66 1.95 8.25
C ASN A 103 5.30 0.79 7.32
N ILE A 104 6.31 0.31 6.60
CA ILE A 104 6.22 -0.92 5.82
C ILE A 104 6.31 -2.10 6.79
N VAL A 105 5.33 -2.99 6.75
CA VAL A 105 5.32 -4.28 7.47
C VAL A 105 5.95 -5.37 6.64
N ALA A 106 5.67 -5.36 5.33
CA ALA A 106 6.16 -6.33 4.37
C ALA A 106 6.44 -5.64 3.04
N ASP A 107 7.54 -6.01 2.39
CA ASP A 107 7.88 -5.61 1.01
C ASP A 107 8.28 -6.88 0.24
N MET A 108 7.48 -7.25 -0.75
CA MET A 108 7.56 -8.54 -1.41
C MET A 108 7.27 -8.44 -2.90
N TYR A 109 7.59 -9.51 -3.60
CA TYR A 109 7.28 -9.71 -5.00
C TYR A 109 6.39 -10.95 -5.15
N GLY A 110 5.63 -10.96 -6.23
CA GLY A 110 4.83 -12.11 -6.65
C GLY A 110 4.56 -12.06 -8.14
N TYR A 111 3.99 -13.14 -8.67
CA TYR A 111 3.54 -13.22 -10.05
C TYR A 111 2.03 -13.39 -10.10
N ALA A 112 1.39 -12.68 -11.04
CA ALA A 112 -0.03 -12.83 -11.31
C ALA A 112 -0.36 -14.30 -11.60
N ASN A 113 -1.38 -14.83 -10.92
CA ASN A 113 -1.76 -16.24 -11.04
C ASN A 113 -2.32 -16.64 -12.42
N ASP A 114 -2.55 -15.66 -13.30
CA ASP A 114 -3.08 -15.85 -14.65
C ASP A 114 -2.03 -15.66 -15.76
N VAL A 115 -0.77 -15.46 -15.40
CA VAL A 115 0.35 -15.25 -16.32
C VAL A 115 1.37 -16.38 -16.17
N PRO A 116 1.73 -17.09 -17.26
CA PRO A 116 2.76 -18.11 -17.19
C PRO A 116 4.13 -17.49 -16.79
N PRO A 117 4.84 -18.06 -15.79
CA PRO A 117 6.10 -17.52 -15.28
C PRO A 117 7.17 -17.29 -16.37
N GLU A 118 7.16 -18.09 -17.43
CA GLU A 118 8.10 -18.03 -18.55
C GLU A 118 7.98 -16.78 -19.42
N THR A 119 6.89 -16.01 -19.29
CA THR A 119 6.62 -14.85 -20.15
C THR A 119 7.35 -13.59 -19.70
N ASN A 120 8.01 -13.61 -18.53
CA ASN A 120 8.64 -12.45 -17.90
C ASN A 120 7.67 -11.24 -17.77
N HIS A 121 6.36 -11.51 -17.69
CA HIS A 121 5.28 -10.55 -17.47
C HIS A 121 4.55 -10.89 -16.17
N GLY A 122 3.73 -9.95 -15.68
CA GLY A 122 2.86 -10.19 -14.53
C GLY A 122 3.56 -10.25 -13.18
N MET A 123 4.87 -9.95 -13.13
CA MET A 123 5.56 -9.69 -11.87
C MET A 123 5.03 -8.40 -11.26
N MET A 124 4.75 -8.43 -9.97
CA MET A 124 4.27 -7.29 -9.20
C MET A 124 5.05 -7.17 -7.89
N GLY A 125 5.25 -5.94 -7.45
CA GLY A 125 5.68 -5.62 -6.10
C GLY A 125 4.48 -5.40 -5.20
N LEU A 126 4.63 -5.74 -3.93
CA LEU A 126 3.59 -5.77 -2.91
C LEU A 126 4.14 -5.13 -1.64
N ILE A 127 3.52 -4.04 -1.19
CA ILE A 127 3.87 -3.38 0.07
C ILE A 127 2.67 -3.44 1.00
N LEU A 128 2.87 -4.01 2.19
CA LEU A 128 1.89 -4.01 3.26
C LEU A 128 2.21 -2.89 4.24
N TRP A 129 1.26 -1.98 4.43
CA TRP A 129 1.43 -0.80 5.25
C TRP A 129 0.78 -0.96 6.63
N GLN A 130 1.39 -0.36 7.65
CA GLN A 130 0.75 -0.13 8.94
C GLN A 130 0.93 1.30 9.41
N ALA A 131 0.03 1.72 10.28
CA ALA A 131 0.16 2.97 11.01
C ALA A 131 -0.52 2.84 12.38
N GLY A 132 0.12 3.34 13.44
CA GLY A 132 -0.43 3.24 14.80
C GLY A 132 -0.65 1.81 15.31
N GLY A 133 0.12 0.82 14.82
CA GLY A 133 -0.05 -0.59 15.19
C GLY A 133 -1.21 -1.29 14.47
N LYS A 134 -1.77 -0.67 13.42
CA LYS A 134 -2.86 -1.23 12.61
C LYS A 134 -2.45 -1.35 11.15
N LEU A 135 -2.81 -2.44 10.49
CA LEU A 135 -2.67 -2.54 9.03
C LEU A 135 -3.56 -1.50 8.36
N THR A 136 -3.01 -0.76 7.40
CA THR A 136 -3.73 0.34 6.72
C THR A 136 -4.00 0.07 5.25
N GLY A 137 -3.19 -0.75 4.59
CA GLY A 137 -3.46 -1.13 3.22
C GLY A 137 -2.39 -2.04 2.61
N LEU A 138 -2.77 -2.64 1.49
CA LEU A 138 -1.88 -3.33 0.57
C LEU A 138 -1.72 -2.48 -0.68
N GLU A 139 -0.50 -2.20 -1.06
CA GLU A 139 -0.18 -1.57 -2.35
C GLU A 139 0.43 -2.62 -3.27
N ALA A 140 -0.16 -2.78 -4.46
CA ALA A 140 0.36 -3.62 -5.52
C ALA A 140 0.74 -2.75 -6.73
N TYR A 141 1.96 -2.92 -7.23
CA TYR A 141 2.47 -2.20 -8.39
C TYR A 141 3.09 -3.15 -9.40
N ASP A 142 2.89 -2.84 -10.68
CA ASP A 142 3.42 -3.60 -11.80
C ASP A 142 4.93 -3.37 -11.96
N LEU A 143 5.67 -4.46 -12.14
CA LEU A 143 7.12 -4.44 -12.34
C LEU A 143 7.55 -4.96 -13.71
N ALA A 144 6.72 -5.76 -14.37
CA ALA A 144 7.10 -6.47 -15.58
C ALA A 144 6.10 -6.31 -16.73
N GLY A 145 5.18 -5.36 -16.61
CA GLY A 145 4.15 -5.14 -17.61
C GLY A 145 3.04 -6.17 -17.49
N ARG A 146 1.85 -5.74 -17.90
CA ARG A 146 0.71 -6.64 -18.10
C ARG A 146 0.16 -6.52 -19.50
N PRO A 147 -0.32 -7.62 -20.11
CA PRO A 147 -1.01 -7.52 -21.38
C PRO A 147 -2.16 -6.52 -21.30
N GLU A 148 -2.25 -5.66 -22.31
CA GLU A 148 -3.24 -4.59 -22.39
C GLU A 148 -4.67 -5.14 -22.23
N GLY A 149 -5.50 -4.42 -21.47
CA GLY A 149 -6.91 -4.76 -21.26
C GLY A 149 -7.18 -5.88 -20.25
N LYS A 150 -6.17 -6.40 -19.55
CA LYS A 150 -6.38 -7.37 -18.46
C LYS A 150 -6.38 -6.70 -17.07
N PRO A 151 -7.30 -7.09 -16.15
CA PRO A 151 -7.34 -6.62 -14.75
C PRO A 151 -6.40 -7.42 -13.85
N TYR A 152 -5.61 -6.81 -12.97
CA TYR A 152 -4.56 -7.51 -12.21
C TYR A 152 -5.20 -8.45 -11.17
N PRO A 153 -4.95 -9.77 -11.24
CA PRO A 153 -5.37 -10.66 -10.17
C PRO A 153 -4.47 -10.46 -8.96
N LEU A 154 -4.87 -11.09 -7.87
CA LEU A 154 -3.93 -11.36 -6.79
C LEU A 154 -2.76 -12.23 -7.32
N PRO A 155 -1.56 -12.05 -6.75
CA PRO A 155 -0.43 -12.92 -7.04
C PRO A 155 -0.73 -14.36 -6.59
N ASP A 156 -0.09 -15.32 -7.25
CA ASP A 156 -0.03 -16.71 -6.77
C ASP A 156 0.77 -16.75 -5.47
N LEU A 157 0.19 -17.34 -4.42
CA LEU A 157 0.77 -17.44 -3.09
C LEU A 157 2.11 -18.17 -3.10
N GLU A 158 2.28 -19.16 -3.98
CA GLU A 158 3.52 -19.94 -4.09
C GLU A 158 4.67 -19.12 -4.68
N THR A 159 4.35 -18.00 -5.32
CA THR A 159 5.33 -17.12 -5.95
C THR A 159 5.72 -15.94 -5.07
N ILE A 160 5.15 -15.81 -3.87
CA ILE A 160 5.44 -14.71 -2.95
C ILE A 160 6.83 -14.87 -2.35
N HIS A 161 7.68 -13.84 -2.48
CA HIS A 161 9.03 -13.84 -1.95
C HIS A 161 9.54 -12.43 -1.67
N THR A 162 10.51 -12.32 -0.76
CA THR A 162 11.25 -11.09 -0.45
C THR A 162 12.35 -10.83 -1.47
N ALA A 163 12.83 -9.58 -1.54
CA ALA A 163 14.00 -9.24 -2.36
C ALA A 163 15.23 -10.09 -2.02
N GLU A 164 15.45 -10.39 -0.74
CA GLU A 164 16.59 -11.20 -0.29
C GLU A 164 16.53 -12.62 -0.85
N GLN A 165 15.33 -13.20 -0.96
CA GLN A 165 15.13 -14.55 -1.51
C GLN A 165 15.44 -14.64 -3.01
N THR A 166 15.27 -13.55 -3.79
CA THR A 166 15.63 -13.52 -5.23
C THR A 166 17.11 -13.77 -5.47
N SER A 167 17.98 -13.37 -4.54
CA SER A 167 19.45 -13.45 -4.70
C SER A 167 20.01 -14.88 -4.56
N THR A 168 19.21 -15.80 -4.03
CA THR A 168 19.62 -17.21 -3.84
C THR A 168 19.35 -18.11 -5.05
N HIS A 169 18.53 -17.64 -5.99
CA HIS A 169 18.18 -18.34 -7.23
C HIS A 169 18.57 -17.50 -8.44
N GLY A 170 19.85 -17.09 -8.51
CA GLY A 170 20.42 -16.65 -9.79
C GLY A 170 20.17 -17.72 -10.86
N PRO A 171 20.03 -17.35 -12.15
CA PRO A 171 19.81 -18.32 -13.22
C PRO A 171 20.93 -19.35 -13.18
N GLY A 172 20.59 -20.57 -12.75
CA GLY A 172 21.53 -21.66 -12.64
C GLY A 172 22.17 -21.86 -14.02
N ALA A 173 23.47 -21.60 -14.10
CA ALA A 173 24.27 -22.07 -15.22
C ALA A 173 24.01 -23.57 -15.38
N PRO A 174 23.71 -24.07 -16.60
CA PRO A 174 23.46 -25.48 -16.80
C PRO A 174 24.73 -26.27 -16.46
N GLY A 175 24.71 -26.90 -15.29
CA GLY A 175 25.75 -27.81 -14.83
C GLY A 175 25.77 -29.05 -15.71
N SER A 176 26.84 -29.16 -16.50
CA SER A 176 27.27 -30.37 -17.18
C SER A 176 27.28 -31.56 -16.22
N ARG A 177 26.47 -32.58 -16.50
CA ARG A 177 26.70 -33.92 -15.94
C ARG A 177 27.74 -34.62 -16.81
N SER A 178 28.91 -34.89 -16.21
CA SER A 178 29.84 -35.94 -16.66
C SER A 178 29.36 -37.29 -16.16
#